data_AF-A0A257VNY6-F1
#
_entry.id   AF-A0A257VNY6-F1
#
_cell.length_a   1.000
_cell.length_b   1.000
_cell.length_c   1.000
_cell.angle_alpha   90.00
_cell.angle_beta   90.00
_cell.angle_gamma   90.00
#
_symmetry.space_group_name_H-M   'P 1'
#
loop_
_entity.id
_entity.type
_entity.pdbx_description
1 polymer ?
#
loop_
_entity_poly.entity_id
_entity_poly.type
_entity_poly.pdbx_seq_one_letter_code
_entity_poly.pdbx_strand_id
1 'polypeptide(L)'
;MDRLAAEIEKWKPDWVLVSSEDLSHVLLREAFRVAPGRLIFVAHTPQFMPFGPESWYPDAAASALVRQARGVVVIGRHMAGYVREHLGVQPVVIHPPIYGTAPWRKLGRFDNRYILMVNPCVVKGVTVLAGLARRMPHLEFAALAGWGTTSADRELLGELPNVTVLESVPDIEDVLGQARLLLMPSLWYEGFGLITMEAMLRGLPVVASNSGGLAEAKAGTGYVIPVQPITKYLSDFDENHMPRPVDVEQDLTLWTAALEELTTNETAWEAEAAKSRAAAERFVSALDANDLERYLVSRRKLRLLLAHNSLYYPSAGGGDKSNRLLMEALAARGHHVRVVTRVESFGEADHSTYLNALATRGVSPMVGETEVTFSLKSVDVRTLTRSPLWRPYFQRQIDEFDPDVIVTSTDDPAQLLFDLAVRAPRARVVYLIRATIAVPFGPDSSGVHEERTQLLAQADGVVGVSHYVAGYAREHGGLSQAIHVPISLLEPGPAPLLGKFDNPYVLMVNPCAVKGISILLGLADAMPEVTFGAVASWGTTHEDLAEL
;
A
#
# COMPACT_ATOMS: atom_id res chain seq x y z
N MET A 1 -28.29 2.54 -13.70
CA MET A 1 -27.84 3.14 -12.42
C MET A 1 -28.24 2.26 -11.25
N ASP A 2 -29.53 1.91 -11.12
CA ASP A 2 -30.07 1.07 -10.04
C ASP A 2 -29.34 -0.26 -9.82
N ARG A 3 -28.81 -0.87 -10.90
CA ARG A 3 -28.01 -2.10 -10.80
C ARG A 3 -26.70 -1.90 -10.04
N LEU A 4 -25.93 -0.83 -10.29
CA LEU A 4 -24.65 -0.59 -9.61
C LEU A 4 -24.88 -0.37 -8.11
N ALA A 5 -25.86 0.47 -7.78
CA ALA A 5 -26.26 0.73 -6.40
C ALA A 5 -26.65 -0.56 -5.67
N ALA A 6 -27.52 -1.37 -6.28
CA ALA A 6 -27.96 -2.64 -5.71
C ALA A 6 -26.79 -3.63 -5.50
N GLU A 7 -25.85 -3.71 -6.43
CA GLU A 7 -24.66 -4.56 -6.27
C GLU A 7 -23.76 -4.09 -5.13
N ILE A 8 -23.52 -2.78 -4.99
CA ILE A 8 -22.70 -2.23 -3.89
C ILE A 8 -23.37 -2.46 -2.54
N GLU A 9 -24.69 -2.28 -2.45
CA GLU A 9 -25.46 -2.48 -1.22
C GLU A 9 -25.53 -3.97 -0.82
N LYS A 10 -25.65 -4.86 -1.80
CA LYS A 10 -25.70 -6.30 -1.61
C LYS A 10 -24.33 -6.88 -1.23
N TRP A 11 -23.29 -6.53 -1.98
CA TRP A 11 -21.94 -7.08 -1.81
C TRP A 11 -21.14 -6.39 -0.69
N LYS A 12 -21.45 -5.13 -0.38
CA LYS A 12 -20.79 -4.30 0.64
C LYS A 12 -19.25 -4.31 0.54
N PRO A 13 -18.68 -3.90 -0.61
CA PRO A 13 -17.23 -3.90 -0.78
C PRO A 13 -16.52 -2.98 0.21
N ASP A 14 -15.28 -3.30 0.59
CA ASP A 14 -14.45 -2.37 1.38
C ASP A 14 -14.17 -1.06 0.62
N TRP A 15 -13.96 -1.16 -0.70
CA TRP A 15 -13.67 -0.03 -1.59
C TRP A 15 -14.48 -0.11 -2.88
N VAL A 16 -14.92 1.04 -3.39
CA VAL A 16 -15.47 1.18 -4.74
C VAL A 16 -14.49 2.00 -5.56
N LEU A 17 -13.88 1.38 -6.57
CA LEU A 17 -12.96 2.06 -7.49
C LEU A 17 -13.76 2.57 -8.68
N VAL A 18 -13.66 3.87 -8.96
CA VAL A 18 -14.30 4.48 -10.12
C VAL A 18 -13.22 5.08 -11.02
N SER A 19 -13.16 4.58 -12.26
CA SER A 19 -12.27 5.10 -13.30
C SER A 19 -12.73 6.46 -13.79
N SER A 20 -11.78 7.28 -14.22
CA SER A 20 -12.06 8.49 -15.01
C SER A 20 -12.76 8.17 -16.33
N GLU A 21 -12.75 6.92 -16.80
CA GLU A 21 -13.53 6.43 -17.96
C GLU A 21 -15.06 6.36 -17.68
N ASP A 22 -15.60 7.44 -17.12
CA ASP A 22 -17.00 7.68 -16.80
C ASP A 22 -17.34 9.12 -17.24
N LEU A 23 -17.40 9.34 -18.56
CA LEU A 23 -17.50 10.68 -19.18
C LEU A 23 -18.68 11.52 -18.66
N SER A 24 -19.76 10.87 -18.23
CA SER A 24 -20.95 11.53 -17.69
C SER A 24 -20.96 11.62 -16.16
N HIS A 25 -19.91 11.10 -15.51
CA HIS A 25 -19.72 11.03 -14.05
C HIS A 25 -20.86 10.32 -13.32
N VAL A 26 -21.61 9.46 -14.02
CA VAL A 26 -22.80 8.78 -13.49
C VAL A 26 -22.39 7.68 -12.51
N LEU A 27 -21.36 6.90 -12.86
CA LEU A 27 -20.84 5.85 -11.98
C LEU A 27 -20.23 6.47 -10.72
N LEU A 28 -19.52 7.59 -10.87
CA LEU A 28 -18.97 8.36 -9.75
C LEU A 28 -20.05 8.81 -8.78
N ARG A 29 -21.13 9.42 -9.28
CA ARG A 29 -22.25 9.91 -8.47
C ARG A 29 -22.96 8.77 -7.74
N GLU A 30 -23.28 7.70 -8.45
CA GLU A 30 -23.95 6.55 -7.87
C GLU A 30 -23.09 5.85 -6.82
N ALA A 31 -21.81 5.60 -7.12
CA ALA A 31 -20.88 5.01 -6.17
C ALA A 31 -20.73 5.86 -4.90
N PHE A 32 -20.60 7.19 -5.05
CA PHE A 32 -20.49 8.08 -3.89
C PHE A 32 -21.77 8.07 -3.04
N ARG A 33 -22.95 8.00 -3.67
CA ARG A 33 -24.26 7.98 -2.99
C ARG A 33 -24.43 6.76 -2.09
N VAL A 34 -24.06 5.57 -2.57
CA VAL A 34 -24.26 4.30 -1.81
C VAL A 34 -23.03 3.84 -1.02
N ALA A 35 -21.86 4.40 -1.30
CA ALA A 35 -20.61 4.06 -0.63
C ALA A 35 -19.80 5.30 -0.18
N PRO A 36 -20.41 6.25 0.55
CA PRO A 36 -19.69 7.42 1.05
C PRO A 36 -18.52 6.99 1.94
N GLY A 37 -17.36 7.62 1.74
CA GLY A 37 -16.13 7.30 2.46
C GLY A 37 -15.38 6.02 2.01
N ARG A 38 -15.94 5.26 1.05
CA ARG A 38 -15.33 4.04 0.46
C ARG A 38 -14.92 4.22 -1.01
N LEU A 39 -15.05 5.42 -1.56
CA LEU A 39 -14.71 5.70 -2.94
C LEU A 39 -13.19 5.91 -3.13
N ILE A 40 -12.59 5.24 -4.10
CA ILE A 40 -11.26 5.53 -4.64
C ILE A 40 -11.42 5.94 -6.11
N PHE A 41 -10.96 7.14 -6.45
CA PHE A 41 -11.03 7.64 -7.83
C PHE A 41 -9.73 7.30 -8.58
N VAL A 42 -9.85 6.73 -9.77
CA VAL A 42 -8.73 6.30 -10.60
C VAL A 42 -8.62 7.28 -11.77
N ALA A 43 -7.68 8.21 -11.67
CA ALA A 43 -7.54 9.39 -12.51
C ALA A 43 -6.40 9.18 -13.53
N HIS A 44 -6.71 8.55 -14.66
CA HIS A 44 -5.70 8.16 -15.66
C HIS A 44 -5.66 9.09 -16.87
N THR A 45 -6.84 9.54 -17.34
CA THR A 45 -7.00 10.30 -18.57
C THR A 45 -7.61 11.66 -18.24
N PRO A 46 -6.87 12.77 -18.32
CA PRO A 46 -7.33 14.07 -17.84
C PRO A 46 -8.54 14.59 -18.61
N GLN A 47 -8.69 14.21 -19.88
CA GLN A 47 -9.84 14.55 -20.71
C GLN A 47 -11.15 13.98 -20.18
N PHE A 48 -11.10 12.87 -19.44
CA PHE A 48 -12.28 12.20 -18.90
C PHE A 48 -12.51 12.55 -17.41
N MET A 49 -11.65 13.36 -16.81
CA MET A 49 -11.83 13.81 -15.43
C MET A 49 -12.86 14.95 -15.39
N PRO A 50 -13.62 15.12 -14.30
CA PRO A 50 -14.58 16.23 -14.18
C PRO A 50 -13.94 17.61 -13.94
N PHE A 51 -12.60 17.72 -14.01
CA PHE A 51 -11.85 18.90 -13.59
C PHE A 51 -10.61 19.17 -14.45
N GLY A 52 -10.14 20.42 -14.36
CA GLY A 52 -8.95 20.92 -15.04
C GLY A 52 -9.20 21.27 -16.51
N PRO A 53 -8.23 21.91 -17.16
CA PRO A 53 -8.39 22.50 -18.50
C PRO A 53 -8.53 21.46 -19.61
N GLU A 54 -8.03 20.25 -19.42
CA GLU A 54 -8.08 19.19 -20.43
C GLU A 54 -9.43 18.46 -20.45
N SER A 55 -10.23 18.60 -19.39
CA SER A 55 -11.52 17.93 -19.23
C SER A 55 -12.49 18.28 -20.36
N TRP A 56 -13.04 17.27 -21.04
CA TRP A 56 -14.10 17.48 -22.02
C TRP A 56 -15.43 17.90 -21.41
N TYR A 57 -15.74 17.40 -20.22
CA TYR A 57 -17.00 17.66 -19.53
C TYR A 57 -16.75 18.17 -18.10
N PRO A 58 -16.23 19.41 -17.94
CA PRO A 58 -15.95 19.93 -16.61
C PRO A 58 -17.24 19.99 -15.78
N ASP A 59 -17.19 19.42 -14.58
CA ASP A 59 -18.34 19.24 -13.71
C ASP A 59 -17.93 19.52 -12.27
N ALA A 60 -18.31 20.71 -11.78
CA ALA A 60 -17.96 21.18 -10.45
C ALA A 60 -18.53 20.28 -9.33
N ALA A 61 -19.72 19.70 -9.55
CA ALA A 61 -20.34 18.83 -8.58
C ALA A 61 -19.64 17.47 -8.51
N ALA A 62 -19.32 16.87 -9.67
CA ALA A 62 -18.53 15.63 -9.73
C ALA A 62 -17.11 15.85 -9.15
N SER A 63 -16.48 16.99 -9.45
CA SER A 63 -15.19 17.39 -8.87
C SER A 63 -15.23 17.43 -7.34
N ALA A 64 -16.32 17.95 -6.75
CA ALA A 64 -16.50 17.95 -5.31
C ALA A 64 -16.61 16.54 -4.71
N LEU A 65 -17.15 15.57 -5.47
CA LEU A 65 -17.18 14.16 -5.06
C LEU A 65 -15.77 13.55 -5.09
N VAL A 66 -14.98 13.83 -6.13
CA VAL A 66 -13.58 13.38 -6.20
C VAL A 66 -12.76 13.93 -5.03
N ARG A 67 -12.97 15.21 -4.63
CA ARG A 67 -12.30 15.78 -3.45
C ARG A 67 -12.65 15.06 -2.14
N GLN A 68 -13.85 14.51 -2.06
CA GLN A 68 -14.35 13.76 -0.90
C GLN A 68 -14.03 12.25 -0.99
N ALA A 69 -13.48 11.78 -2.11
CA ALA A 69 -13.04 10.40 -2.24
C ALA A 69 -11.99 10.09 -1.16
N ARG A 70 -11.93 8.83 -0.73
CA ARG A 70 -10.93 8.38 0.25
C ARG A 70 -9.52 8.45 -0.30
N GLY A 71 -9.39 8.41 -1.62
CA GLY A 71 -8.12 8.49 -2.33
C GLY A 71 -8.29 8.75 -3.81
N VAL A 72 -7.26 9.35 -4.41
CA VAL A 72 -7.12 9.51 -5.86
C VAL A 72 -5.84 8.79 -6.29
N VAL A 73 -5.96 7.87 -7.23
CA VAL A 73 -4.85 7.09 -7.81
C VAL A 73 -4.56 7.63 -9.20
N VAL A 74 -3.28 7.90 -9.51
CA VAL A 74 -2.82 8.36 -10.83
C VAL A 74 -1.66 7.49 -11.33
N ILE A 75 -1.43 7.50 -12.64
CA ILE A 75 -0.44 6.65 -13.33
C ILE A 75 0.92 7.31 -13.55
N GLY A 76 1.21 8.44 -12.91
CA GLY A 76 2.47 9.15 -13.10
C GLY A 76 2.56 10.42 -12.27
N ARG A 77 3.78 10.92 -12.10
CA ARG A 77 4.06 12.17 -11.38
C ARG A 77 3.50 13.38 -12.12
N HIS A 78 3.45 13.33 -13.43
CA HIS A 78 2.85 14.36 -14.26
C HIS A 78 1.35 14.49 -13.95
N MET A 79 0.61 13.38 -13.96
CA MET A 79 -0.80 13.34 -13.54
C MET A 79 -0.98 13.70 -12.06
N ALA A 80 -0.03 13.35 -11.19
CA ALA A 80 -0.07 13.80 -9.81
C ALA A 80 0.04 15.33 -9.69
N GLY A 81 0.85 15.96 -10.54
CA GLY A 81 0.93 17.41 -10.68
C GLY A 81 -0.41 18.01 -11.11
N TYR A 82 -0.98 17.50 -12.20
CA TYR A 82 -2.26 17.95 -12.73
C TYR A 82 -3.40 17.90 -11.69
N VAL A 83 -3.52 16.79 -10.95
CA VAL A 83 -4.53 16.65 -9.89
C VAL A 83 -4.29 17.63 -8.74
N ARG A 84 -3.05 17.83 -8.30
CA ARG A 84 -2.75 18.81 -7.24
C ARG A 84 -3.11 20.22 -7.68
N GLU A 85 -2.75 20.59 -8.90
CA GLU A 85 -2.95 21.93 -9.45
C GLU A 85 -4.44 22.25 -9.64
N HIS A 86 -5.20 21.33 -10.25
CA HIS A 86 -6.57 21.63 -10.67
C HIS A 86 -7.66 21.14 -9.70
N LEU A 87 -7.36 20.18 -8.83
CA LEU A 87 -8.32 19.65 -7.85
C LEU A 87 -7.99 20.04 -6.40
N GLY A 88 -6.72 20.31 -6.10
CA GLY A 88 -6.26 20.69 -4.75
C GLY A 88 -6.15 19.50 -3.79
N VAL A 89 -6.04 18.27 -4.29
CA VAL A 89 -5.89 17.05 -3.49
C VAL A 89 -4.55 16.38 -3.75
N GLN A 90 -4.04 15.66 -2.76
CA GLN A 90 -2.83 14.87 -2.90
C GLN A 90 -3.18 13.47 -3.42
N PRO A 91 -2.86 13.12 -4.69
CA PRO A 91 -3.04 11.76 -5.18
C PRO A 91 -1.88 10.86 -4.75
N VAL A 92 -2.09 9.55 -4.89
CA VAL A 92 -1.03 8.54 -4.87
C VAL A 92 -0.65 8.17 -6.31
N VAL A 93 0.64 8.06 -6.57
CA VAL A 93 1.15 7.57 -7.87
C VAL A 93 1.30 6.06 -7.77
N ILE A 94 0.56 5.33 -8.60
CA ILE A 94 0.65 3.87 -8.72
C ILE A 94 0.65 3.54 -10.21
N HIS A 95 1.79 3.08 -10.71
CA HIS A 95 1.92 2.65 -12.10
C HIS A 95 1.44 1.20 -12.23
N PRO A 96 0.59 0.88 -13.23
CA PRO A 96 0.13 -0.48 -13.42
C PRO A 96 1.27 -1.35 -14.00
N PRO A 97 1.54 -2.56 -13.43
CA PRO A 97 2.65 -3.43 -13.84
C PRO A 97 2.28 -4.26 -15.08
N ILE A 98 1.91 -3.61 -16.18
CA ILE A 98 1.33 -4.27 -17.37
C ILE A 98 2.36 -4.61 -18.47
N TYR A 99 3.65 -4.48 -18.19
CA TYR A 99 4.71 -4.63 -19.19
C TYR A 99 5.30 -6.05 -19.29
N GLY A 100 4.68 -7.04 -18.63
CA GLY A 100 5.18 -8.40 -18.56
C GLY A 100 6.39 -8.57 -17.63
N THR A 101 7.08 -9.70 -17.72
CA THR A 101 8.25 -10.04 -16.88
C THR A 101 9.53 -10.12 -17.72
N ALA A 102 10.65 -9.74 -17.11
CA ALA A 102 11.96 -9.84 -17.74
C ALA A 102 12.36 -11.32 -17.97
N PRO A 103 13.18 -11.62 -18.99
CA PRO A 103 13.77 -10.70 -19.96
C PRO A 103 12.85 -10.36 -21.14
N TRP A 104 12.84 -9.09 -21.57
CA TRP A 104 12.14 -8.66 -22.77
C TRP A 104 12.95 -8.94 -24.04
N ARG A 105 12.24 -9.38 -25.10
CA ARG A 105 12.83 -9.65 -26.42
C ARG A 105 13.39 -8.36 -27.02
N LYS A 106 14.62 -8.42 -27.54
CA LYS A 106 15.21 -7.31 -28.31
C LYS A 106 14.70 -7.39 -29.74
N LEU A 107 13.77 -6.52 -30.11
CA LEU A 107 13.14 -6.47 -31.43
C LEU A 107 13.66 -5.34 -32.31
N GLY A 108 14.09 -4.23 -31.70
CA GLY A 108 14.62 -3.07 -32.43
C GLY A 108 15.92 -3.42 -33.17
N ARG A 109 15.95 -3.08 -34.46
CA ARG A 109 17.14 -3.16 -35.32
C ARG A 109 17.22 -1.92 -36.21
N PHE A 110 18.44 -1.46 -36.49
CA PHE A 110 18.68 -0.29 -37.35
C PHE A 110 18.18 -0.51 -38.79
N ASP A 111 18.24 -1.75 -39.30
CA ASP A 111 17.81 -2.13 -40.64
C ASP A 111 16.32 -2.48 -40.74
N ASN A 112 15.55 -2.44 -39.64
CA ASN A 112 14.11 -2.63 -39.68
C ASN A 112 13.46 -1.60 -40.63
N ARG A 113 12.31 -1.98 -41.18
CA ARG A 113 11.69 -1.31 -42.32
C ARG A 113 11.04 0.01 -41.94
N TYR A 114 10.21 0.00 -40.90
CA TYR A 114 9.21 1.06 -40.72
C TYR A 114 9.56 2.09 -39.65
N ILE A 115 9.20 3.34 -39.92
CA ILE A 115 8.89 4.33 -38.88
C ILE A 115 7.43 4.10 -38.45
N LEU A 116 7.23 3.60 -37.23
CA LEU A 116 5.91 3.14 -36.78
C LEU A 116 5.17 4.19 -35.96
N MET A 117 3.90 4.43 -36.26
CA MET A 117 2.96 5.12 -35.38
C MET A 117 1.80 4.18 -35.02
N VAL A 118 1.36 4.24 -33.77
CA VAL A 118 0.20 3.48 -33.28
C VAL A 118 -0.98 4.42 -33.04
N ASN A 119 -2.18 4.01 -33.44
CA ASN A 119 -3.43 4.76 -33.37
C ASN A 119 -3.36 6.11 -34.10
N PRO A 120 -3.11 6.12 -35.43
CA PRO A 120 -3.09 7.34 -36.22
C PRO A 120 -4.46 8.02 -36.20
N CYS A 121 -4.56 9.14 -35.50
CA CYS A 121 -5.68 10.08 -35.59
C CYS A 121 -5.19 11.49 -35.25
N VAL A 122 -6.03 12.50 -35.44
CA VAL A 122 -5.66 13.92 -35.25
C VAL A 122 -5.02 14.18 -33.89
N VAL A 123 -5.65 13.75 -32.78
CA VAL A 123 -5.08 13.98 -31.44
C VAL A 123 -3.79 13.19 -31.19
N LYS A 124 -3.54 12.10 -31.91
CA LYS A 124 -2.28 11.35 -31.81
C LYS A 124 -1.21 11.88 -32.78
N GLY A 125 -1.53 12.87 -33.61
CA GLY A 125 -0.59 13.52 -34.53
C GLY A 125 -0.47 12.86 -35.90
N VAL A 126 -1.57 12.31 -36.44
CA VAL A 126 -1.57 11.72 -37.79
C VAL A 126 -1.09 12.71 -38.87
N THR A 127 -1.38 14.00 -38.70
CA THR A 127 -0.96 15.07 -39.61
C THR A 127 0.55 15.30 -39.56
N VAL A 128 1.19 15.07 -38.41
CA VAL A 128 2.66 15.07 -38.25
C VAL A 128 3.26 13.90 -39.03
N LEU A 129 2.72 12.68 -38.89
CA LEU A 129 3.19 11.52 -39.67
C LEU A 129 3.03 11.77 -41.18
N ALA A 130 1.86 12.22 -41.62
CA ALA A 130 1.60 12.50 -43.03
C ALA A 130 2.56 13.57 -43.57
N GLY A 131 2.81 14.63 -42.80
CA GLY A 131 3.76 15.67 -43.16
C GLY A 131 5.20 15.17 -43.26
N LEU A 132 5.64 14.30 -42.35
CA LEU A 132 6.96 13.67 -42.40
C LEU A 132 7.10 12.72 -43.58
N ALA A 133 6.09 11.89 -43.84
CA ALA A 133 6.07 11.00 -44.99
C ALA A 133 6.21 11.73 -46.33
N ARG A 134 5.54 12.90 -46.47
CA ARG A 134 5.70 13.78 -47.65
C ARG A 134 7.10 14.38 -47.77
N ARG A 135 7.72 14.78 -46.66
CA ARG A 135 9.08 15.37 -46.64
C ARG A 135 10.18 14.33 -46.85
N MET A 136 9.92 13.07 -46.50
CA MET A 136 10.90 11.98 -46.50
C MET A 136 10.42 10.78 -47.34
N PRO A 137 10.26 10.94 -48.67
CA PRO A 137 9.73 9.88 -49.54
C PRO A 137 10.63 8.64 -49.65
N HIS A 138 11.88 8.74 -49.18
CA HIS A 138 12.85 7.64 -49.15
C HIS A 138 12.73 6.75 -47.89
N LEU A 139 11.93 7.17 -46.89
CA LEU A 139 11.63 6.37 -45.71
C LEU A 139 10.27 5.71 -45.83
N GLU A 140 10.14 4.51 -45.27
CA GLU A 140 8.88 3.78 -45.19
C GLU A 140 8.25 3.95 -43.81
N PHE A 141 6.98 4.35 -43.79
CA PHE A 141 6.20 4.54 -42.58
C PHE A 141 5.14 3.43 -42.46
N ALA A 142 4.83 3.04 -41.23
CA ALA A 142 3.69 2.20 -40.92
C ALA A 142 2.80 2.86 -39.88
N ALA A 143 1.49 2.75 -40.06
CA ALA A 143 0.50 3.33 -39.17
C ALA A 143 -0.48 2.23 -38.72
N LEU A 144 -0.34 1.78 -37.48
CA LEU A 144 -1.19 0.75 -36.89
C LEU A 144 -2.52 1.37 -36.44
N ALA A 145 -3.59 1.13 -37.19
CA ALA A 145 -4.92 1.63 -36.90
C ALA A 145 -5.39 1.21 -35.49
N GLY A 146 -6.00 2.14 -34.77
CA GLY A 146 -6.50 1.92 -33.42
C GLY A 146 -7.88 2.52 -33.22
N TRP A 147 -8.29 2.62 -31.95
CA TRP A 147 -9.63 3.06 -31.53
C TRP A 147 -10.00 4.48 -32.02
N GLY A 148 -9.02 5.34 -32.25
CA GLY A 148 -9.24 6.73 -32.65
C GLY A 148 -9.12 6.96 -34.15
N THR A 149 -8.62 5.98 -34.90
CA THR A 149 -8.37 6.11 -36.35
C THR A 149 -9.69 6.16 -37.11
N THR A 150 -9.94 7.27 -37.81
CA THR A 150 -11.14 7.48 -38.63
C THR A 150 -10.90 7.09 -40.09
N SER A 151 -11.99 7.01 -40.86
CA SER A 151 -11.99 6.81 -42.31
C SER A 151 -11.22 7.92 -43.03
N ALA A 152 -11.32 9.16 -42.55
CA ALA A 152 -10.56 10.29 -43.08
C ALA A 152 -9.05 10.16 -42.81
N ASP A 153 -8.67 9.66 -41.62
CA ASP A 153 -7.27 9.37 -41.32
C ASP A 153 -6.71 8.27 -42.24
N ARG A 154 -7.51 7.23 -42.53
CA ARG A 154 -7.13 6.15 -43.45
C ARG A 154 -6.96 6.64 -44.87
N GLU A 155 -7.87 7.50 -45.35
CA GLU A 155 -7.79 8.12 -46.68
C GLU A 155 -6.54 8.99 -46.81
N LEU A 156 -6.30 9.88 -45.84
CA LEU A 156 -5.09 10.73 -45.78
C LEU A 156 -3.79 9.91 -45.88
N LEU A 157 -3.73 8.80 -45.16
CA LEU A 157 -2.55 7.93 -45.16
C LEU A 157 -2.45 7.08 -46.44
N GLY A 158 -3.59 6.67 -47.01
CA GLY A 158 -3.64 5.88 -48.24
C GLY A 158 -3.20 6.65 -49.50
N GLU A 159 -3.26 7.98 -49.48
CA GLU A 159 -2.72 8.84 -50.54
C GLU A 159 -1.18 8.87 -50.59
N LEU A 160 -0.51 8.42 -49.53
CA LEU A 160 0.94 8.52 -49.38
C LEU A 160 1.63 7.20 -49.79
N PRO A 161 2.44 7.19 -50.87
CA PRO A 161 2.98 5.95 -51.44
C PRO A 161 4.00 5.24 -50.53
N ASN A 162 4.53 5.94 -49.53
CA ASN A 162 5.49 5.43 -48.56
C ASN A 162 4.89 5.18 -47.17
N VAL A 163 3.56 5.16 -47.05
CA VAL A 163 2.86 4.83 -45.79
C VAL A 163 2.08 3.53 -45.96
N THR A 164 2.27 2.59 -45.05
CA THR A 164 1.47 1.36 -44.94
C THR A 164 0.51 1.47 -43.77
N VAL A 165 -0.80 1.42 -44.03
CA VAL A 165 -1.81 1.34 -42.97
C VAL A 165 -1.95 -0.14 -42.55
N LEU A 166 -1.71 -0.41 -41.27
CA LEU A 166 -1.83 -1.75 -40.67
C LEU A 166 -3.11 -1.83 -39.84
N GLU A 167 -3.76 -2.99 -39.83
CA GLU A 167 -4.89 -3.26 -38.94
C GLU A 167 -4.43 -3.78 -37.57
N SER A 168 -5.35 -3.78 -36.60
CA SER A 168 -5.06 -4.22 -35.24
C SER A 168 -4.48 -5.64 -35.19
N VAL A 169 -3.51 -5.83 -34.29
CA VAL A 169 -2.80 -7.10 -34.10
C VAL A 169 -3.07 -7.67 -32.71
N PRO A 170 -3.12 -9.00 -32.55
CA PRO A 170 -3.23 -9.63 -31.23
C PRO A 170 -1.98 -9.42 -30.36
N ASP A 171 -0.80 -9.40 -30.98
CA ASP A 171 0.48 -9.16 -30.32
C ASP A 171 1.17 -7.92 -30.91
N ILE A 172 1.41 -6.92 -30.06
CA ILE A 172 2.06 -5.68 -30.46
C ILE A 172 3.52 -5.91 -30.92
N GLU A 173 4.17 -6.98 -30.44
CA GLU A 173 5.53 -7.35 -30.84
C GLU A 173 5.64 -7.68 -32.34
N ASP A 174 4.57 -8.15 -32.99
CA ASP A 174 4.56 -8.45 -34.42
C ASP A 174 4.79 -7.20 -35.28
N VAL A 175 4.32 -6.05 -34.79
CA VAL A 175 4.48 -4.76 -35.48
C VAL A 175 5.75 -4.05 -34.99
N LEU A 176 6.05 -4.10 -33.69
CA LEU A 176 7.30 -3.54 -33.15
C LEU A 176 8.53 -4.22 -33.74
N GLY A 177 8.49 -5.53 -34.03
CA GLY A 177 9.58 -6.26 -34.67
C GLY A 177 9.91 -5.83 -36.09
N GLN A 178 9.02 -5.10 -36.75
CA GLN A 178 9.21 -4.54 -38.09
C GLN A 178 9.60 -3.07 -38.06
N ALA A 179 9.53 -2.43 -36.89
CA ALA A 179 9.77 -1.01 -36.73
C ALA A 179 11.25 -0.72 -36.39
N ARG A 180 11.82 0.24 -37.12
CA ARG A 180 13.15 0.81 -36.84
C ARG A 180 13.11 1.71 -35.62
N LEU A 181 12.05 2.50 -35.49
CA LEU A 181 11.76 3.33 -34.33
C LEU A 181 10.26 3.54 -34.20
N LEU A 182 9.82 3.91 -33.00
CA LEU A 182 8.45 4.33 -32.72
C LEU A 182 8.36 5.85 -32.79
N LEU A 183 7.41 6.35 -33.58
CA LEU A 183 7.02 7.75 -33.68
C LEU A 183 5.77 7.98 -32.82
N MET A 184 5.88 8.86 -31.82
CA MET A 184 4.83 9.24 -30.88
C MET A 184 4.55 10.75 -30.96
N PRO A 185 3.96 11.27 -32.05
CA PRO A 185 3.77 12.70 -32.26
C PRO A 185 2.48 13.22 -31.58
N SER A 186 2.15 12.65 -30.42
CA SER A 186 0.87 12.86 -29.76
C SER A 186 0.66 14.34 -29.41
N LEU A 187 -0.46 14.90 -29.87
CA LEU A 187 -0.95 16.24 -29.51
C LEU A 187 -1.96 16.18 -28.36
N TRP A 188 -2.35 14.96 -27.98
CA TRP A 188 -3.17 14.61 -26.84
C TRP A 188 -2.38 14.83 -25.55
N TYR A 189 -3.03 15.36 -24.51
CA TYR A 189 -2.42 15.44 -23.18
C TYR A 189 -2.36 14.05 -22.55
N GLU A 190 -1.27 13.32 -22.79
CA GLU A 190 -1.11 11.93 -22.39
C GLU A 190 -1.03 11.76 -20.87
N GLY A 191 -1.59 10.66 -20.35
CA GLY A 191 -1.43 10.31 -18.95
C GLY A 191 -0.02 9.79 -18.62
N PHE A 192 0.55 8.97 -19.52
CA PHE A 192 1.92 8.43 -19.40
C PHE A 192 2.51 8.01 -20.77
N GLY A 193 1.83 7.12 -21.51
CA GLY A 193 2.28 6.59 -22.81
C GLY A 193 2.76 5.14 -22.73
N LEU A 194 1.82 4.19 -22.70
CA LEU A 194 2.12 2.76 -22.50
C LEU A 194 2.99 2.17 -23.61
N ILE A 195 2.62 2.44 -24.87
CA ILE A 195 3.33 1.94 -26.05
C ILE A 195 4.79 2.46 -26.14
N THR A 196 5.06 3.66 -25.60
CA THR A 196 6.42 4.18 -25.46
C THR A 196 7.27 3.25 -24.61
N MET A 197 6.76 2.84 -23.44
CA MET A 197 7.47 1.88 -22.57
C MET A 197 7.63 0.52 -23.24
N GLU A 198 6.59 0.00 -23.89
CA GLU A 198 6.66 -1.27 -24.60
C GLU A 198 7.76 -1.27 -25.66
N ALA A 199 7.80 -0.25 -26.53
CA ALA A 199 8.82 -0.10 -27.56
C ALA A 199 10.24 0.04 -26.97
N MET A 200 10.40 0.85 -25.92
CA MET A 200 11.68 1.03 -25.24
C MET A 200 12.20 -0.28 -24.64
N LEU A 201 11.36 -1.08 -23.99
CA LEU A 201 11.73 -2.41 -23.47
C LEU A 201 12.16 -3.38 -24.58
N ARG A 202 11.57 -3.26 -25.76
CA ARG A 202 11.91 -4.06 -26.94
C ARG A 202 13.15 -3.52 -27.69
N GLY A 203 13.77 -2.47 -27.17
CA GLY A 203 15.01 -1.90 -27.70
C GLY A 203 14.80 -1.04 -28.95
N LEU A 204 13.62 -0.46 -29.13
CA LEU A 204 13.39 0.55 -30.17
C LEU A 204 13.66 1.95 -29.60
N PRO A 205 14.36 2.82 -30.35
CA PRO A 205 14.29 4.25 -30.12
C PRO A 205 12.85 4.74 -30.24
N VAL A 206 12.51 5.75 -29.44
CA VAL A 206 11.20 6.41 -29.51
C VAL A 206 11.41 7.90 -29.70
N VAL A 207 10.84 8.47 -30.77
CA VAL A 207 10.76 9.91 -30.99
C VAL A 207 9.37 10.35 -30.55
N ALA A 208 9.27 11.12 -29.47
CA ALA A 208 8.00 11.45 -28.83
C ALA A 208 7.81 12.95 -28.65
N SER A 209 6.55 13.38 -28.57
CA SER A 209 6.26 14.75 -28.17
C SER A 209 6.50 14.94 -26.66
N ASN A 210 6.61 16.18 -26.21
CA ASN A 210 6.63 16.53 -24.79
C ASN A 210 5.23 16.63 -24.15
N SER A 211 4.20 16.10 -24.81
CA SER A 211 2.81 16.27 -24.37
C SER A 211 2.49 15.41 -23.15
N GLY A 212 2.01 16.05 -22.08
CA GLY A 212 1.58 15.39 -20.86
C GLY A 212 2.65 14.48 -20.23
N GLY A 213 2.23 13.28 -19.86
CA GLY A 213 3.06 12.24 -19.25
C GLY A 213 4.11 11.60 -20.18
N LEU A 214 4.12 11.89 -21.49
CA LEU A 214 5.15 11.36 -22.40
C LEU A 214 6.55 11.83 -22.02
N ALA A 215 6.68 13.09 -21.56
CA ALA A 215 7.95 13.61 -21.07
C ALA A 215 8.47 12.82 -19.86
N GLU A 216 7.56 12.34 -19.00
CA GLU A 216 7.89 11.48 -17.87
C GLU A 216 8.28 10.07 -18.34
N ALA A 217 7.54 9.47 -19.29
CA ALA A 217 7.86 8.17 -19.85
C ALA A 217 9.24 8.18 -20.56
N LYS A 218 9.58 9.27 -21.24
CA LYS A 218 10.89 9.43 -21.91
C LYS A 218 12.00 9.94 -20.99
N ALA A 219 11.77 10.07 -19.68
CA ALA A 219 12.78 10.61 -18.76
C ALA A 219 14.09 9.81 -18.82
N GLY A 220 15.20 10.51 -19.07
CA GLY A 220 16.54 9.91 -19.21
C GLY A 220 16.85 9.37 -20.62
N THR A 221 16.05 9.73 -21.63
CA THR A 221 16.27 9.37 -23.05
C THR A 221 16.27 10.63 -23.93
N GLY A 222 16.62 10.50 -25.22
CA GLY A 222 16.64 11.60 -26.19
C GLY A 222 15.31 11.81 -26.92
N TYR A 223 15.31 12.74 -27.88
CA TYR A 223 14.25 12.91 -28.89
C TYR A 223 12.84 13.15 -28.34
N VAL A 224 12.74 14.05 -27.35
CA VAL A 224 11.47 14.59 -26.83
C VAL A 224 11.25 15.97 -27.45
N ILE A 225 10.26 16.09 -28.32
CA ILE A 225 10.06 17.25 -29.20
C ILE A 225 8.87 18.09 -28.71
N PRO A 226 9.01 19.42 -28.58
CA PRO A 226 7.89 20.28 -28.23
C PRO A 226 6.80 20.28 -29.31
N VAL A 227 5.53 20.26 -28.89
CA VAL A 227 4.37 20.35 -29.78
C VAL A 227 3.37 21.39 -29.29
N GLN A 228 2.48 21.83 -30.17
CA GLN A 228 1.27 22.57 -29.78
C GLN A 228 0.14 21.56 -29.53
N PRO A 229 -0.29 21.34 -28.27
CA PRO A 229 -1.33 20.37 -27.97
C PRO A 229 -2.69 20.82 -28.48
N ILE A 230 -3.61 19.86 -28.63
CA ILE A 230 -5.01 20.17 -28.95
C ILE A 230 -5.67 20.80 -27.72
N THR A 231 -6.06 22.06 -27.82
CA THR A 231 -6.74 22.79 -26.72
C THR A 231 -8.24 22.99 -26.94
N LYS A 232 -8.76 22.61 -28.11
CA LYS A 232 -10.16 22.85 -28.49
C LYS A 232 -10.75 21.65 -29.21
N TYR A 233 -12.00 21.35 -28.87
CA TYR A 233 -12.81 20.32 -29.50
C TYR A 233 -14.14 20.93 -29.95
N LEU A 234 -14.64 20.49 -31.10
CA LEU A 234 -15.96 20.86 -31.62
C LEU A 234 -17.05 20.11 -30.84
N SER A 235 -18.29 20.62 -30.93
CA SER A 235 -19.44 20.06 -30.22
C SER A 235 -20.01 18.79 -30.87
N ASP A 236 -19.59 18.45 -32.08
CA ASP A 236 -19.97 17.23 -32.78
C ASP A 236 -18.93 16.11 -32.56
N PHE A 237 -19.40 14.88 -32.68
CA PHE A 237 -18.57 13.68 -32.53
C PHE A 237 -18.15 13.15 -33.91
N ASP A 238 -16.99 12.51 -33.96
CA ASP A 238 -16.60 11.70 -35.11
C ASP A 238 -17.26 10.31 -35.10
N GLU A 239 -16.95 9.50 -36.10
CA GLU A 239 -17.47 8.12 -36.24
C GLU A 239 -17.04 7.18 -35.11
N ASN A 240 -16.02 7.54 -34.33
CA ASN A 240 -15.54 6.81 -33.17
C ASN A 240 -16.14 7.34 -31.86
N HIS A 241 -17.15 8.22 -31.93
CA HIS A 241 -17.80 8.88 -30.80
C HIS A 241 -16.84 9.73 -29.95
N MET A 242 -15.81 10.28 -30.59
CA MET A 242 -14.86 11.20 -29.96
C MET A 242 -15.21 12.65 -30.33
N PRO A 243 -15.07 13.62 -29.39
CA PRO A 243 -15.17 15.03 -29.74
C PRO A 243 -14.15 15.38 -30.83
N ARG A 244 -14.58 16.06 -31.89
CA ARG A 244 -13.66 16.37 -33.00
C ARG A 244 -12.64 17.42 -32.57
N PRO A 245 -11.32 17.13 -32.61
CA PRO A 245 -10.31 18.11 -32.26
C PRO A 245 -10.21 19.21 -33.33
N VAL A 246 -9.91 20.43 -32.90
CA VAL A 246 -9.47 21.50 -33.81
C VAL A 246 -7.97 21.30 -34.04
N ASP A 247 -7.62 20.80 -35.23
CA ASP A 247 -6.23 20.53 -35.60
C ASP A 247 -5.38 21.81 -35.60
N VAL A 248 -4.11 21.65 -35.25
CA VAL A 248 -3.13 22.73 -35.16
C VAL A 248 -1.90 22.35 -35.95
N GLU A 249 -1.51 23.19 -36.90
CA GLU A 249 -0.32 22.98 -37.71
C GLU A 249 0.94 22.93 -36.83
N GLN A 250 1.73 21.88 -37.02
CA GLN A 250 2.96 21.63 -36.25
C GLN A 250 4.20 21.96 -37.09
N ASP A 251 5.22 22.51 -36.43
CA ASP A 251 6.55 22.62 -37.05
C ASP A 251 7.24 21.24 -37.05
N LEU A 252 7.49 20.71 -38.26
CA LEU A 252 8.10 19.40 -38.44
C LEU A 252 9.64 19.45 -38.49
N THR A 253 10.27 20.60 -38.27
CA THR A 253 11.74 20.76 -38.41
C THR A 253 12.50 19.83 -37.47
N LEU A 254 12.17 19.85 -36.17
CA LEU A 254 12.83 18.98 -35.18
C LEU A 254 12.52 17.49 -35.40
N TRP A 255 11.30 17.19 -35.83
CA TRP A 255 10.89 15.82 -36.17
C TRP A 255 11.67 15.28 -37.37
N THR A 256 11.84 16.12 -38.40
CA THR A 256 12.62 15.81 -39.61
C THR A 256 14.08 15.53 -39.21
N ALA A 257 14.69 16.42 -38.42
CA ALA A 257 16.08 16.25 -37.97
C ALA A 257 16.28 14.97 -37.13
N ALA A 258 15.34 14.66 -36.22
CA ALA A 258 15.39 13.45 -35.41
C ALA A 258 15.29 12.17 -36.26
N LEU A 259 14.38 12.13 -37.22
CA LEU A 259 14.26 10.98 -38.13
C LEU A 259 15.48 10.86 -39.03
N GLU A 260 16.01 11.96 -39.56
CA GLU A 260 17.21 11.94 -40.40
C GLU A 260 18.41 11.37 -39.65
N GLU A 261 18.68 11.84 -38.43
CA GLU A 261 19.76 11.30 -37.59
C GLU A 261 19.55 9.80 -37.30
N LEU A 262 18.38 9.42 -36.77
CA LEU A 262 18.13 8.04 -36.33
C LEU A 262 17.95 7.04 -37.47
N THR A 263 17.80 7.50 -38.72
CA THR A 263 17.68 6.61 -39.89
C THR A 263 18.96 6.55 -40.74
N THR A 264 19.89 7.48 -40.56
CA THR A 264 21.16 7.54 -41.31
C THR A 264 22.40 7.29 -40.46
N ASN A 265 22.31 7.38 -39.13
CA ASN A 265 23.41 7.17 -38.20
C ASN A 265 23.13 5.99 -37.25
N GLU A 266 23.68 4.82 -37.59
CA GLU A 266 23.52 3.59 -36.80
C GLU A 266 24.04 3.75 -35.37
N THR A 267 25.17 4.45 -35.17
CA THR A 267 25.72 4.68 -33.83
C THR A 267 24.80 5.52 -32.96
N ALA A 268 24.17 6.56 -33.53
CA ALA A 268 23.18 7.36 -32.80
C ALA A 268 21.93 6.54 -32.47
N TRP A 269 21.46 5.73 -33.41
CA TRP A 269 20.33 4.81 -33.21
C TRP A 269 20.61 3.79 -32.09
N GLU A 270 21.77 3.14 -32.11
CA GLU A 270 22.17 2.15 -31.10
C GLU A 270 22.29 2.78 -29.71
N ALA A 271 22.87 3.99 -29.64
CA ALA A 271 22.99 4.73 -28.39
C ALA A 271 21.62 5.08 -27.81
N GLU A 272 20.67 5.54 -28.63
CA GLU A 272 19.32 5.85 -28.17
C GLU A 272 18.51 4.60 -27.82
N ALA A 273 18.63 3.52 -28.59
CA ALA A 273 17.99 2.24 -28.30
C ALA A 273 18.48 1.68 -26.95
N ALA A 274 19.78 1.74 -26.69
CA ALA A 274 20.37 1.31 -25.42
C ALA A 274 19.90 2.17 -24.24
N LYS A 275 19.90 3.51 -24.39
CA LYS A 275 19.38 4.44 -23.37
C LYS A 275 17.90 4.20 -23.09
N SER A 276 17.11 4.06 -24.16
CA SER A 276 15.67 3.78 -24.10
C SER A 276 15.38 2.52 -23.31
N ARG A 277 16.04 1.41 -23.69
CA ARG A 277 15.90 0.14 -22.99
C ARG A 277 16.32 0.21 -21.53
N ALA A 278 17.48 0.80 -21.24
CA ALA A 278 17.96 0.90 -19.87
C ALA A 278 17.03 1.76 -18.99
N ALA A 279 16.45 2.83 -19.54
CA ALA A 279 15.46 3.65 -18.82
C ALA A 279 14.17 2.88 -18.52
N ALA A 280 13.63 2.17 -19.51
CA ALA A 280 12.43 1.36 -19.34
C ALA A 280 12.64 0.19 -18.38
N GLU A 281 13.76 -0.53 -18.48
CA GLU A 281 14.09 -1.64 -17.58
C GLU A 281 14.20 -1.16 -16.12
N ARG A 282 14.88 -0.03 -15.88
CA ARG A 282 14.94 0.57 -14.53
C ARG A 282 13.54 0.92 -14.01
N PHE A 283 12.71 1.56 -14.83
CA PHE A 283 11.36 1.94 -14.45
C PHE A 283 10.50 0.71 -14.12
N VAL A 284 10.44 -0.28 -15.02
CA VAL A 284 9.59 -1.47 -14.85
C VAL A 284 10.08 -2.35 -13.70
N SER A 285 11.39 -2.45 -13.47
CA SER A 285 11.94 -3.21 -12.34
C SER A 285 11.56 -2.64 -10.96
N ALA A 286 11.16 -1.36 -10.91
CA ALA A 286 10.73 -0.71 -9.68
C ALA A 286 9.21 -0.85 -9.42
N LEU A 287 8.45 -1.41 -10.36
CA LEU A 287 7.01 -1.59 -10.21
C LEU A 287 6.70 -2.80 -9.33
N ASP A 288 5.72 -2.65 -8.43
CA ASP A 288 5.23 -3.73 -7.58
C ASP A 288 3.72 -3.90 -7.80
N ALA A 289 3.31 -5.10 -8.22
CA ALA A 289 1.89 -5.41 -8.44
C ALA A 289 1.03 -5.27 -7.17
N ASN A 290 1.67 -5.29 -6.00
CA ASN A 290 0.99 -5.13 -4.73
C ASN A 290 0.84 -3.65 -4.32
N ASP A 291 1.33 -2.67 -5.09
CA ASP A 291 1.25 -1.26 -4.70
C ASP A 291 -0.19 -0.77 -4.51
N LEU A 292 -1.09 -1.15 -5.42
CA LEU A 292 -2.51 -0.82 -5.28
C LEU A 292 -3.12 -1.49 -4.06
N GLU A 293 -2.82 -2.77 -3.82
CA GLU A 293 -3.29 -3.50 -2.65
C GLU A 293 -2.80 -2.85 -1.35
N ARG A 294 -1.48 -2.60 -1.23
CA ARG A 294 -0.89 -1.91 -0.07
C ARG A 294 -1.56 -0.58 0.18
N TYR A 295 -1.82 0.17 -0.89
CA TYR A 295 -2.54 1.43 -0.79
C TYR A 295 -3.96 1.25 -0.24
N LEU A 296 -4.76 0.35 -0.83
CA LEU A 296 -6.14 0.09 -0.40
C LEU A 296 -6.22 -0.41 1.04
N VAL A 297 -5.34 -1.33 1.43
CA VAL A 297 -5.25 -1.85 2.81
C VAL A 297 -4.88 -0.73 3.78
N SER A 298 -3.93 0.14 3.44
CA SER A 298 -3.51 1.25 4.30
C SER A 298 -4.62 2.27 4.58
N ARG A 299 -5.65 2.34 3.73
CA ARG A 299 -6.78 3.25 3.91
C ARG A 299 -7.87 2.69 4.82
N ARG A 300 -7.85 1.38 5.08
CA ARG A 300 -8.90 0.66 5.83
C ARG A 300 -8.74 0.93 7.31
N LYS A 301 -9.80 1.45 7.92
CA LYS A 301 -9.89 1.57 9.39
C LYS A 301 -10.50 0.28 9.92
N LEU A 302 -9.89 -0.29 10.94
CA LEU A 302 -10.26 -1.58 11.51
C LEU A 302 -10.72 -1.39 12.95
N ARG A 303 -11.60 -2.26 13.43
CA ARG A 303 -11.96 -2.44 14.83
C ARG A 303 -11.07 -3.52 15.41
N LEU A 304 -10.09 -3.12 16.22
CA LEU A 304 -9.07 -3.99 16.78
C LEU A 304 -9.32 -4.15 18.27
N LEU A 305 -9.44 -5.40 18.73
CA LEU A 305 -9.69 -5.71 20.14
C LEU A 305 -8.53 -6.51 20.72
N LEU A 306 -7.91 -6.04 21.79
CA LEU A 306 -6.92 -6.82 22.54
C LEU A 306 -7.60 -7.59 23.68
N ALA A 307 -7.40 -8.90 23.70
CA ALA A 307 -7.71 -9.77 24.82
C ALA A 307 -6.52 -9.79 25.80
N HIS A 308 -6.63 -9.07 26.92
CA HIS A 308 -5.51 -8.86 27.84
C HIS A 308 -5.85 -9.43 29.23
N ASN A 309 -5.21 -10.53 29.63
CA ASN A 309 -5.50 -11.23 30.89
C ASN A 309 -4.68 -10.70 32.10
N SER A 310 -4.21 -9.47 32.00
CA SER A 310 -3.42 -8.76 33.02
C SER A 310 -3.81 -7.28 33.00
N LEU A 311 -3.26 -6.49 33.93
CA LEU A 311 -3.54 -5.07 34.03
C LEU A 311 -2.88 -4.29 32.88
N TYR A 312 -3.68 -3.63 32.05
CA TYR A 312 -3.18 -2.90 30.89
C TYR A 312 -2.43 -1.60 31.23
N TYR A 313 -2.95 -0.82 32.19
CA TYR A 313 -2.39 0.48 32.54
C TYR A 313 -2.64 0.81 34.01
N PRO A 314 -1.62 1.12 34.84
CA PRO A 314 -0.20 1.14 34.48
C PRO A 314 0.36 -0.25 34.18
N SER A 315 1.12 -0.35 33.08
CA SER A 315 1.79 -1.59 32.67
C SER A 315 3.14 -1.73 33.37
N ALA A 316 3.37 -2.82 34.10
CA ALA A 316 4.65 -3.11 34.76
C ALA A 316 5.50 -4.15 34.00
N GLY A 317 4.87 -5.13 33.34
CA GLY A 317 5.54 -6.18 32.58
C GLY A 317 5.98 -5.75 31.18
N GLY A 318 7.03 -6.39 30.66
CA GLY A 318 7.51 -6.16 29.29
C GLY A 318 6.47 -6.54 28.22
N GLY A 319 5.73 -7.64 28.44
CA GLY A 319 4.63 -8.07 27.57
C GLY A 319 3.47 -7.06 27.56
N ASP A 320 2.99 -6.68 28.75
CA ASP A 320 1.91 -5.69 28.93
C ASP A 320 2.28 -4.35 28.30
N LYS A 321 3.50 -3.87 28.54
CA LYS A 321 4.01 -2.62 27.96
C LYS A 321 4.06 -2.69 26.44
N SER A 322 4.54 -3.80 25.87
CA SER A 322 4.59 -3.97 24.43
C SER A 322 3.20 -4.06 23.81
N ASN A 323 2.24 -4.75 24.45
CA ASN A 323 0.84 -4.76 24.02
C ASN A 323 0.27 -3.34 24.02
N ARG A 324 0.47 -2.59 25.11
CA ARG A 324 0.01 -1.20 25.20
C ARG A 324 0.54 -0.32 24.09
N LEU A 325 1.85 -0.33 23.89
CA LEU A 325 2.47 0.49 22.85
C LEU A 325 2.02 0.09 21.44
N LEU A 326 1.79 -1.21 21.19
CA LEU A 326 1.21 -1.69 19.94
C LEU A 326 -0.20 -1.14 19.72
N MET A 327 -1.08 -1.25 20.71
CA MET A 327 -2.47 -0.77 20.62
C MET A 327 -2.53 0.76 20.45
N GLU A 328 -1.70 1.50 21.18
CA GLU A 328 -1.55 2.96 21.01
C GLU A 328 -1.08 3.33 19.59
N ALA A 329 -0.11 2.61 19.03
CA ALA A 329 0.41 2.84 17.69
C ALA A 329 -0.60 2.49 16.57
N LEU A 330 -1.50 1.52 16.82
CA LEU A 330 -2.61 1.20 15.93
C LEU A 330 -3.71 2.26 16.01
N ALA A 331 -4.04 2.74 17.21
CA ALA A 331 -5.00 3.84 17.38
C ALA A 331 -4.51 5.12 16.70
N ALA A 332 -3.22 5.45 16.81
CA ALA A 332 -2.59 6.59 16.13
C ALA A 332 -2.67 6.52 14.60
N ARG A 333 -2.80 5.32 14.01
CA ARG A 333 -3.06 5.12 12.57
C ARG A 333 -4.53 5.28 12.18
N GLY A 334 -5.40 5.58 13.15
CA GLY A 334 -6.82 5.83 12.94
C GLY A 334 -7.70 4.59 12.99
N HIS A 335 -7.18 3.45 13.45
CA HIS A 335 -8.00 2.27 13.75
C HIS A 335 -8.84 2.53 15.02
N HIS A 336 -10.00 1.90 15.10
CA HIS A 336 -10.81 1.87 16.32
C HIS A 336 -10.24 0.77 17.21
N VAL A 337 -9.65 1.15 18.34
CA VAL A 337 -8.92 0.19 19.19
C VAL A 337 -9.59 0.08 20.55
N ARG A 338 -9.93 -1.14 20.95
CA ARG A 338 -10.41 -1.48 22.28
C ARG A 338 -9.47 -2.46 22.97
N VAL A 339 -9.26 -2.27 24.26
CA VAL A 339 -8.55 -3.22 25.11
C VAL A 339 -9.50 -3.70 26.19
N VAL A 340 -9.63 -5.02 26.32
CA VAL A 340 -10.40 -5.65 27.40
C VAL A 340 -9.41 -6.29 28.36
N THR A 341 -9.40 -5.81 29.60
CA THR A 341 -8.39 -6.10 30.62
C THR A 341 -9.03 -6.31 32.00
N ARG A 342 -8.25 -6.78 32.97
CA ARG A 342 -8.68 -6.94 34.36
C ARG A 342 -7.56 -6.55 35.33
N VAL A 343 -7.94 -6.19 36.55
CA VAL A 343 -7.03 -6.15 37.70
C VAL A 343 -6.66 -7.56 38.15
N GLU A 344 -5.63 -7.72 38.97
CA GLU A 344 -5.18 -9.02 39.48
C GLU A 344 -6.21 -9.66 40.43
N SER A 345 -6.77 -8.87 41.34
CA SER A 345 -7.74 -9.35 42.33
C SER A 345 -9.02 -8.54 42.24
N PHE A 346 -10.16 -9.22 42.34
CA PHE A 346 -11.47 -8.59 42.19
C PHE A 346 -12.02 -8.18 43.56
N GLY A 347 -12.35 -6.91 43.74
CA GLY A 347 -12.92 -6.40 45.00
C GLY A 347 -12.76 -4.90 45.17
N GLU A 348 -13.38 -4.35 46.22
CA GLU A 348 -13.36 -2.90 46.48
C GLU A 348 -11.97 -2.35 46.78
N ALA A 349 -11.10 -3.15 47.42
CA ALA A 349 -9.74 -2.74 47.76
C ALA A 349 -8.88 -2.51 46.50
N ASP A 350 -8.83 -3.49 45.61
CA ASP A 350 -8.10 -3.38 44.34
C ASP A 350 -8.74 -2.39 43.39
N HIS A 351 -10.07 -2.32 43.36
CA HIS A 351 -10.78 -1.29 42.61
C HIS A 351 -10.36 0.12 43.05
N SER A 352 -10.35 0.39 44.37
CA SER A 352 -9.97 1.70 44.91
C SER A 352 -8.49 2.02 44.64
N THR A 353 -7.62 1.02 44.80
CA THR A 353 -6.18 1.14 44.49
C THR A 353 -5.97 1.47 43.01
N TYR A 354 -6.72 0.82 42.14
CA TYR A 354 -6.67 1.05 40.69
C TYR A 354 -7.12 2.47 40.32
N LEU A 355 -8.24 2.94 40.86
CA LEU A 355 -8.72 4.31 40.63
C LEU A 355 -7.68 5.36 41.09
N ASN A 356 -7.04 5.15 42.23
CA ASN A 356 -5.99 6.04 42.70
C ASN A 356 -4.76 6.03 41.77
N ALA A 357 -4.37 4.84 41.28
CA ALA A 357 -3.29 4.71 40.31
C ALA A 357 -3.57 5.42 38.98
N LEU A 358 -4.82 5.46 38.53
CA LEU A 358 -5.26 6.22 37.37
C LEU A 358 -5.25 7.74 37.64
N ALA A 359 -5.81 8.17 38.77
CA ALA A 359 -5.88 9.58 39.16
C ALA A 359 -4.49 10.22 39.30
N THR A 360 -3.55 9.52 39.94
CA THR A 360 -2.14 9.95 40.07
C THR A 360 -1.42 10.11 38.73
N ARG A 361 -1.95 9.50 37.66
CA ARG A 361 -1.43 9.59 36.29
C ARG A 361 -2.26 10.50 35.39
N GLY A 362 -3.19 11.28 35.97
CA GLY A 362 -4.02 12.23 35.23
C GLY A 362 -5.07 11.58 34.33
N VAL A 363 -5.44 10.31 34.57
CA VAL A 363 -6.51 9.64 33.83
C VAL A 363 -7.83 9.84 34.58
N SER A 364 -8.85 10.31 33.86
CA SER A 364 -10.22 10.47 34.38
C SER A 364 -11.12 9.34 33.86
N PRO A 365 -11.32 8.26 34.64
CA PRO A 365 -12.15 7.15 34.21
C PRO A 365 -13.65 7.38 34.44
N MET A 366 -14.48 6.69 33.66
CA MET A 366 -15.88 6.44 33.99
C MET A 366 -15.96 5.13 34.78
N VAL A 367 -16.61 5.19 35.95
CA VAL A 367 -16.76 4.06 36.86
C VAL A 367 -18.15 3.46 36.68
N GLY A 368 -18.21 2.23 36.21
CA GLY A 368 -19.43 1.43 36.15
C GLY A 368 -19.59 0.55 37.40
N GLU A 369 -20.63 -0.28 37.40
CA GLU A 369 -20.90 -1.20 38.52
C GLU A 369 -19.75 -2.22 38.71
N THR A 370 -19.27 -2.81 37.61
CA THR A 370 -18.25 -3.88 37.65
C THR A 370 -16.96 -3.54 36.93
N GLU A 371 -16.98 -2.49 36.11
CA GLU A 371 -15.86 -2.09 35.25
C GLU A 371 -15.46 -0.62 35.44
N VAL A 372 -14.23 -0.33 35.03
CA VAL A 372 -13.67 1.02 34.93
C VAL A 372 -13.25 1.24 33.48
N THR A 373 -13.67 2.35 32.90
CA THR A 373 -13.47 2.63 31.46
C THR A 373 -12.84 4.00 31.25
N PHE A 374 -11.94 4.12 30.27
CA PHE A 374 -11.26 5.38 29.97
C PHE A 374 -10.64 5.34 28.57
N SER A 375 -10.26 6.52 28.05
CA SER A 375 -9.43 6.61 26.85
C SER A 375 -7.97 6.87 27.20
N LEU A 376 -7.07 6.10 26.62
CA LEU A 376 -5.63 6.31 26.72
C LEU A 376 -5.04 6.44 25.31
N LYS A 377 -4.61 7.64 24.92
CA LYS A 377 -4.08 7.94 23.57
C LYS A 377 -4.96 7.35 22.45
N SER A 378 -6.27 7.63 22.52
CA SER A 378 -7.28 7.13 21.57
C SER A 378 -7.58 5.62 21.61
N VAL A 379 -7.03 4.88 22.56
CA VAL A 379 -7.44 3.50 22.87
C VAL A 379 -8.60 3.51 23.86
N ASP A 380 -9.68 2.77 23.58
CA ASP A 380 -10.80 2.54 24.49
C ASP A 380 -10.45 1.38 25.46
N VAL A 381 -10.19 1.69 26.72
CA VAL A 381 -9.76 0.69 27.72
C VAL A 381 -10.94 0.32 28.61
N ARG A 382 -11.21 -0.99 28.70
CA ARG A 382 -12.31 -1.60 29.48
C ARG A 382 -11.71 -2.55 30.51
N THR A 383 -11.71 -2.13 31.79
CA THR A 383 -11.06 -2.88 32.88
C THR A 383 -12.10 -3.48 33.82
N LEU A 384 -12.17 -4.81 33.90
CA LEU A 384 -12.99 -5.50 34.89
C LEU A 384 -12.31 -5.44 36.27
N THR A 385 -13.04 -4.97 37.29
CA THR A 385 -12.46 -4.68 38.63
C THR A 385 -13.19 -5.33 39.80
N ARG A 386 -14.51 -5.53 39.70
CA ARG A 386 -15.34 -5.99 40.85
C ARG A 386 -16.08 -7.30 40.62
N SER A 387 -15.91 -7.94 39.46
CA SER A 387 -16.60 -9.20 39.15
C SER A 387 -15.61 -10.28 38.72
N PRO A 388 -15.73 -11.51 39.24
CA PRO A 388 -14.89 -12.63 38.82
C PRO A 388 -15.32 -13.23 37.47
N LEU A 389 -16.42 -12.76 36.88
CA LEU A 389 -16.98 -13.29 35.63
C LEU A 389 -16.21 -12.80 34.39
N TRP A 390 -14.93 -13.17 34.31
CA TRP A 390 -14.01 -12.70 33.27
C TRP A 390 -14.44 -13.11 31.85
N ARG A 391 -14.70 -14.40 31.64
CA ARG A 391 -15.08 -14.95 30.32
C ARG A 391 -16.41 -14.37 29.79
N PRO A 392 -17.51 -14.34 30.58
CA PRO A 392 -18.75 -13.68 30.14
C PRO A 392 -18.58 -12.18 29.85
N TYR A 393 -17.74 -11.48 30.62
CA TYR A 393 -17.44 -10.08 30.37
C TYR A 393 -16.71 -9.90 29.04
N PHE A 394 -15.68 -10.71 28.75
CA PHE A 394 -14.96 -10.67 27.49
C PHE A 394 -15.87 -10.97 26.29
N GLN A 395 -16.73 -11.99 26.37
CA GLN A 395 -17.70 -12.31 25.32
C GLN A 395 -18.61 -11.11 25.01
N ARG A 396 -19.17 -10.47 26.05
CA ARG A 396 -19.99 -9.26 25.88
C ARG A 396 -19.20 -8.13 25.19
N GLN A 397 -17.91 -7.98 25.48
CA GLN A 397 -17.08 -7.00 24.79
C GLN A 397 -16.84 -7.34 23.31
N ILE A 398 -16.73 -8.63 22.96
CA ILE A 398 -16.71 -9.06 21.54
C ILE A 398 -18.04 -8.70 20.87
N ASP A 399 -19.17 -9.01 21.51
CA ASP A 399 -20.50 -8.79 20.94
C ASP A 399 -20.82 -7.30 20.75
N GLU A 400 -20.50 -6.47 21.76
CA GLU A 400 -20.71 -5.01 21.71
C GLU A 400 -19.74 -4.30 20.76
N PHE A 401 -18.48 -4.74 20.73
CA PHE A 401 -17.44 -4.10 19.94
C PHE A 401 -17.37 -4.63 18.51
N ASP A 402 -17.92 -5.80 18.20
CA ASP A 402 -17.88 -6.42 16.87
C ASP A 402 -16.52 -6.21 16.17
N PRO A 403 -15.42 -6.81 16.65
CA PRO A 403 -14.08 -6.55 16.12
C PRO A 403 -13.88 -7.13 14.71
N ASP A 404 -13.06 -6.45 13.90
CA ASP A 404 -12.50 -7.00 12.67
C ASP A 404 -11.32 -7.93 12.97
N VAL A 405 -10.55 -7.62 14.01
CA VAL A 405 -9.40 -8.41 14.47
C VAL A 405 -9.40 -8.48 15.99
N ILE A 406 -9.19 -9.68 16.53
CA ILE A 406 -8.89 -9.91 17.95
C ILE A 406 -7.43 -10.30 18.08
N VAL A 407 -6.69 -9.54 18.89
CA VAL A 407 -5.31 -9.83 19.26
C VAL A 407 -5.31 -10.54 20.60
N THR A 408 -4.64 -11.67 20.66
CA THR A 408 -4.40 -12.48 21.86
C THR A 408 -2.90 -12.69 22.01
N SER A 409 -2.43 -13.12 23.17
CA SER A 409 -0.99 -13.31 23.37
C SER A 409 -0.69 -14.39 24.41
N THR A 410 0.58 -14.78 24.51
CA THR A 410 1.11 -15.62 25.58
C THR A 410 0.99 -15.00 26.98
N ASP A 411 0.56 -13.74 27.11
CA ASP A 411 0.23 -13.11 28.40
C ASP A 411 -1.10 -13.65 28.98
N ASP A 412 -1.78 -14.56 28.27
CA ASP A 412 -2.87 -15.43 28.75
C ASP A 412 -2.43 -16.91 28.68
N PRO A 413 -1.54 -17.38 29.59
CA PRO A 413 -0.89 -18.68 29.46
C PRO A 413 -1.87 -19.87 29.56
N ALA A 414 -3.00 -19.69 30.24
CA ALA A 414 -4.07 -20.69 30.32
C ALA A 414 -5.05 -20.62 29.13
N GLN A 415 -4.85 -19.68 28.20
CA GLN A 415 -5.71 -19.45 27.03
C GLN A 415 -7.19 -19.25 27.41
N LEU A 416 -7.45 -18.55 28.53
CA LEU A 416 -8.79 -18.29 29.04
C LEU A 416 -9.66 -17.46 28.10
N LEU A 417 -9.06 -16.75 27.13
CA LEU A 417 -9.78 -15.88 26.21
C LEU A 417 -9.68 -16.34 24.76
N PHE A 418 -8.71 -17.19 24.44
CA PHE A 418 -8.38 -17.54 23.07
C PHE A 418 -9.52 -18.31 22.39
N ASP A 419 -10.15 -19.26 23.09
CA ASP A 419 -11.27 -20.03 22.54
C ASP A 419 -12.50 -19.16 22.23
N LEU A 420 -12.73 -18.10 23.01
CA LEU A 420 -13.79 -17.12 22.74
C LEU A 420 -13.43 -16.27 21.52
N ALA A 421 -12.15 -15.89 21.38
CA ALA A 421 -11.68 -15.10 20.25
C ALA A 421 -11.87 -15.83 18.92
N VAL A 422 -11.47 -17.11 18.83
CA VAL A 422 -11.59 -17.89 17.57
C VAL A 422 -13.03 -18.28 17.22
N ARG A 423 -13.95 -18.20 18.20
CA ARG A 423 -15.39 -18.39 17.98
C ARG A 423 -16.11 -17.10 17.60
N ALA A 424 -15.42 -15.96 17.58
CA ALA A 424 -16.01 -14.70 17.15
C ALA A 424 -16.45 -14.81 15.68
N PRO A 425 -17.69 -14.46 15.33
CA PRO A 425 -18.27 -14.79 14.02
C PRO A 425 -17.59 -14.07 12.84
N ARG A 426 -16.98 -12.92 13.09
CA ARG A 426 -16.43 -12.03 12.06
C ARG A 426 -14.92 -11.78 12.18
N ALA A 427 -14.39 -11.84 13.40
CA ALA A 427 -13.05 -11.36 13.68
C ALA A 427 -11.99 -12.34 13.21
N ARG A 428 -10.93 -11.82 12.59
CA ARG A 428 -9.68 -12.56 12.42
C ARG A 428 -8.92 -12.60 13.74
N VAL A 429 -8.29 -13.71 14.08
CA VAL A 429 -7.55 -13.87 15.33
C VAL A 429 -6.05 -13.88 15.07
N VAL A 430 -5.34 -12.97 15.74
CA VAL A 430 -3.87 -12.91 15.73
C VAL A 430 -3.35 -13.31 17.11
N TYR A 431 -2.49 -14.33 17.16
CA TYR A 431 -1.84 -14.79 18.39
C TYR A 431 -0.38 -14.30 18.45
N LEU A 432 -0.06 -13.53 19.49
CA LEU A 432 1.30 -13.02 19.72
C LEU A 432 2.06 -13.95 20.67
N ILE A 433 3.15 -14.53 20.18
CA ILE A 433 4.06 -15.35 20.98
C ILE A 433 5.21 -14.48 21.46
N ARG A 434 5.20 -14.15 22.76
CA ARG A 434 6.24 -13.33 23.41
C ARG A 434 7.30 -14.14 24.11
N ALA A 435 6.92 -15.24 24.74
CA ALA A 435 7.83 -16.13 25.45
C ALA A 435 7.44 -17.58 25.17
N THR A 436 8.43 -18.41 24.82
CA THR A 436 8.23 -19.83 24.52
C THR A 436 7.79 -20.62 25.76
N ILE A 437 8.14 -20.15 26.97
CA ILE A 437 7.70 -20.76 28.23
C ILE A 437 6.17 -20.76 28.43
N ALA A 438 5.46 -19.84 27.78
CA ALA A 438 4.01 -19.66 27.94
C ALA A 438 3.19 -20.25 26.78
N VAL A 439 3.82 -20.87 25.77
CA VAL A 439 3.08 -21.63 24.74
C VAL A 439 2.80 -23.06 25.21
N PRO A 440 1.76 -23.74 24.72
CA PRO A 440 1.40 -25.10 25.15
C PRO A 440 2.19 -26.21 24.44
N PHE A 441 3.36 -25.91 23.86
CA PHE A 441 4.10 -26.86 23.03
C PHE A 441 5.62 -26.66 23.07
N GLY A 442 6.33 -27.73 22.71
CA GLY A 442 7.79 -27.76 22.59
C GLY A 442 8.54 -27.77 23.93
N PRO A 443 9.87 -27.89 23.86
CA PRO A 443 10.72 -28.14 25.03
C PRO A 443 10.89 -26.93 25.97
N ASP A 444 10.73 -25.71 25.48
CA ASP A 444 10.89 -24.50 26.31
C ASP A 444 9.64 -24.20 27.16
N SER A 445 8.53 -24.89 26.89
CA SER A 445 7.23 -24.65 27.53
C SER A 445 7.22 -25.05 29.00
N SER A 446 6.51 -24.27 29.82
CA SER A 446 6.18 -24.66 31.20
C SER A 446 5.13 -25.78 31.30
N GLY A 447 4.43 -26.10 30.20
CA GLY A 447 3.41 -27.16 30.16
C GLY A 447 2.94 -27.44 28.74
N VAL A 448 3.14 -28.68 28.28
CA VAL A 448 2.70 -29.12 26.96
C VAL A 448 1.25 -29.60 27.02
N HIS A 449 0.40 -29.04 26.15
CA HIS A 449 -1.02 -29.37 26.04
C HIS A 449 -1.43 -29.46 24.56
N GLU A 450 -1.71 -30.68 24.11
CA GLU A 450 -2.02 -30.96 22.71
C GLU A 450 -3.31 -30.25 22.24
N GLU A 451 -4.38 -30.31 23.03
CA GLU A 451 -5.66 -29.65 22.70
C GLU A 451 -5.51 -28.13 22.53
N ARG A 452 -4.75 -27.48 23.43
CA ARG A 452 -4.47 -26.04 23.34
C ARG A 452 -3.59 -25.70 22.14
N THR A 453 -2.69 -26.59 21.76
CA THR A 453 -1.86 -26.43 20.55
C THR A 453 -2.72 -26.52 19.30
N GLN A 454 -3.62 -27.50 19.22
CA GLN A 454 -4.57 -27.64 18.12
C GLN A 454 -5.53 -26.44 18.02
N LEU A 455 -5.95 -25.89 19.17
CA LEU A 455 -6.76 -24.68 19.20
C LEU A 455 -6.00 -23.48 18.63
N LEU A 456 -4.72 -23.28 18.98
CA LEU A 456 -3.89 -22.19 18.43
C LEU A 456 -3.74 -22.25 16.91
N ALA A 457 -3.82 -23.44 16.30
CA ALA A 457 -3.79 -23.59 14.85
C ALA A 457 -4.99 -22.92 14.15
N GLN A 458 -6.06 -22.60 14.89
CA GLN A 458 -7.22 -21.84 14.40
C GLN A 458 -6.96 -20.33 14.30
N ALA A 459 -5.83 -19.82 14.81
CA ALA A 459 -5.46 -18.42 14.61
C ALA A 459 -5.18 -18.14 13.12
N ASP A 460 -5.78 -17.08 12.59
CA ASP A 460 -5.52 -16.59 11.23
C ASP A 460 -4.09 -16.08 11.05
N GLY A 461 -3.46 -15.62 12.14
CA GLY A 461 -2.07 -15.17 12.14
C GLY A 461 -1.36 -15.48 13.45
N VAL A 462 -0.10 -15.89 13.35
CA VAL A 462 0.76 -16.11 14.52
C VAL A 462 2.01 -15.24 14.36
N VAL A 463 2.33 -14.47 15.40
CA VAL A 463 3.44 -13.52 15.36
C VAL A 463 4.39 -13.80 16.50
N GLY A 464 5.63 -14.18 16.17
CA GLY A 464 6.73 -14.28 17.11
C GLY A 464 7.46 -12.96 17.30
N VAL A 465 7.81 -12.62 18.55
CA VAL A 465 8.60 -11.41 18.87
C VAL A 465 10.04 -11.45 18.33
N SER A 466 10.51 -12.60 17.85
CA SER A 466 11.80 -12.75 17.17
C SER A 466 11.71 -13.84 16.08
N HIS A 467 12.70 -13.86 15.19
CA HIS A 467 12.85 -14.97 14.23
C HIS A 467 12.96 -16.33 14.92
N TYR A 468 13.65 -16.39 16.07
CA TYR A 468 13.74 -17.60 16.89
C TYR A 468 12.36 -18.06 17.36
N VAL A 469 11.58 -17.16 17.97
CA VAL A 469 10.24 -17.51 18.50
C VAL A 469 9.28 -17.93 17.38
N ALA A 470 9.32 -17.24 16.23
CA ALA A 470 8.52 -17.64 15.08
C ALA A 470 8.96 -19.00 14.52
N GLY A 471 10.27 -19.28 14.49
CA GLY A 471 10.83 -20.59 14.14
C GLY A 471 10.37 -21.69 15.08
N TYR A 472 10.50 -21.47 16.39
CA TYR A 472 10.04 -22.37 17.43
C TYR A 472 8.55 -22.72 17.28
N ALA A 473 7.71 -21.73 16.97
CA ALA A 473 6.28 -21.94 16.73
C ALA A 473 6.00 -22.83 15.51
N ARG A 474 6.75 -22.65 14.41
CA ARG A 474 6.66 -23.51 13.21
C ARG A 474 7.13 -24.93 13.51
N GLU A 475 8.28 -25.06 14.15
CA GLU A 475 8.95 -26.34 14.38
C GLU A 475 8.24 -27.20 15.43
N HIS A 476 7.93 -26.63 16.60
CA HIS A 476 7.40 -27.40 17.72
C HIS A 476 5.88 -27.30 17.88
N GLY A 477 5.26 -26.24 17.33
CA GLY A 477 3.81 -26.03 17.39
C GLY A 477 3.06 -26.41 16.11
N GLY A 478 3.77 -26.71 15.02
CA GLY A 478 3.17 -26.94 13.70
C GLY A 478 2.51 -25.71 13.09
N LEU A 479 2.78 -24.50 13.63
CA LEU A 479 2.13 -23.25 13.24
C LEU A 479 2.84 -22.65 12.02
N SER A 480 2.68 -23.27 10.85
CA SER A 480 3.37 -22.90 9.60
C SER A 480 3.20 -21.42 9.19
N GLN A 481 2.08 -20.80 9.59
CA GLN A 481 1.76 -19.39 9.36
C GLN A 481 2.51 -18.41 10.28
N ALA A 482 3.28 -18.91 11.26
CA ALA A 482 3.98 -18.04 12.20
C ALA A 482 5.06 -17.22 11.50
N ILE A 483 5.04 -15.90 11.70
CA ILE A 483 6.01 -14.95 11.14
C ILE A 483 6.64 -14.12 12.26
N HIS A 484 7.80 -13.52 11.98
CA HIS A 484 8.37 -12.51 12.87
C HIS A 484 7.92 -11.12 12.41
N VAL A 485 7.39 -10.34 13.35
CA VAL A 485 7.14 -8.91 13.18
C VAL A 485 7.74 -8.17 14.39
N PRO A 486 8.44 -7.05 14.20
CA PRO A 486 9.02 -6.27 15.30
C PRO A 486 7.94 -5.50 16.07
N ILE A 487 7.22 -6.19 16.95
CA ILE A 487 6.09 -5.66 17.74
C ILE A 487 6.49 -5.07 19.11
N SER A 488 7.77 -5.13 19.46
CA SER A 488 8.31 -4.60 20.72
C SER A 488 8.68 -3.13 20.58
N LEU A 489 7.67 -2.27 20.50
CA LEU A 489 7.85 -0.82 20.47
C LEU A 489 8.44 -0.30 21.79
N LEU A 490 9.15 0.83 21.73
CA LEU A 490 9.69 1.55 22.89
C LEU A 490 8.85 2.79 23.19
N GLU A 491 8.87 3.24 24.45
CA GLU A 491 8.24 4.50 24.82
C GLU A 491 8.88 5.66 24.06
N PRO A 492 8.08 6.63 23.58
CA PRO A 492 8.62 7.84 23.01
C PRO A 492 9.33 8.67 24.09
N GLY A 493 10.49 9.22 23.76
CA GLY A 493 11.26 10.08 24.65
C GLY A 493 12.77 9.92 24.42
N PRO A 494 13.59 10.79 25.03
CA PRO A 494 15.03 10.58 25.03
C PRO A 494 15.34 9.24 25.71
N ALA A 495 16.20 8.43 25.10
CA ALA A 495 16.83 7.30 25.76
C ALA A 495 18.13 7.82 26.40
N PRO A 496 18.11 8.29 27.66
CA PRO A 496 19.30 8.82 28.28
C PRO A 496 20.39 7.74 28.32
N LEU A 497 21.64 8.16 28.09
CA LEU A 497 22.77 7.28 28.30
C LEU A 497 22.96 7.07 29.81
N LEU A 498 22.42 5.96 30.31
CA LEU A 498 22.51 5.59 31.74
C LEU A 498 23.80 4.84 32.08
N GLY A 499 24.50 4.31 31.07
CA GLY A 499 25.76 3.59 31.27
C GLY A 499 26.87 4.53 31.72
N LYS A 500 27.34 4.35 32.95
CA LYS A 500 28.52 5.03 33.49
C LYS A 500 29.38 3.99 34.20
N PHE A 501 30.70 4.13 34.09
CA PHE A 501 31.63 3.22 34.74
C PHE A 501 31.46 3.21 36.26
N ASP A 502 31.20 4.39 36.84
CA ASP A 502 31.04 4.57 38.29
C ASP A 502 29.61 4.24 38.81
N ASN A 503 28.80 3.51 38.03
CA ASN A 503 27.49 3.07 38.51
C ASN A 503 27.67 2.11 39.71
N PRO A 504 26.87 2.28 40.78
CA PRO A 504 27.20 1.70 42.09
C PRO A 504 27.01 0.19 42.19
N TYR A 505 26.31 -0.45 41.24
CA TYR A 505 26.03 -1.88 41.27
C TYR A 505 25.88 -2.51 39.89
N VAL A 506 26.14 -3.83 39.84
CA VAL A 506 25.70 -4.72 38.76
C VAL A 506 24.26 -5.12 39.02
N LEU A 507 23.36 -4.88 38.06
CA LEU A 507 21.92 -5.05 38.25
C LEU A 507 21.39 -6.31 37.55
N MET A 508 20.61 -7.11 38.28
CA MET A 508 19.75 -8.16 37.71
C MET A 508 18.27 -7.81 37.92
N VAL A 509 17.49 -7.94 36.84
CA VAL A 509 16.03 -7.78 36.89
C VAL A 509 15.38 -9.17 36.83
N ASN A 510 14.51 -9.42 37.80
CA ASN A 510 13.83 -10.69 38.06
C ASN A 510 14.83 -11.81 38.37
N PRO A 511 15.58 -11.70 39.47
CA PRO A 511 16.38 -12.81 39.97
C PRO A 511 15.46 -13.96 40.33
N CYS A 512 15.44 -15.00 39.50
CA CYS A 512 14.77 -16.25 39.76
C CYS A 512 15.48 -17.38 39.04
N ALA A 513 15.12 -18.63 39.34
CA ALA A 513 15.76 -19.82 38.76
C ALA A 513 15.86 -19.77 37.21
N VAL A 514 14.76 -19.47 36.52
CA VAL A 514 14.73 -19.44 35.04
C VAL A 514 15.49 -18.26 34.42
N LYS A 515 15.86 -17.26 35.22
CA LYS A 515 16.70 -16.13 34.78
C LYS A 515 18.13 -16.20 35.34
N GLY A 516 18.46 -17.24 36.09
CA GLY A 516 19.81 -17.49 36.58
C GLY A 516 20.15 -16.74 37.86
N ILE A 517 19.25 -16.70 38.85
CA ILE A 517 19.56 -16.16 40.19
C ILE A 517 20.84 -16.76 40.77
N SER A 518 21.06 -18.06 40.59
CA SER A 518 22.29 -18.74 41.03
C SER A 518 23.57 -18.18 40.41
N ILE A 519 23.50 -17.63 39.19
CA ILE A 519 24.63 -16.95 38.55
C ILE A 519 24.89 -15.63 39.24
N LEU A 520 23.84 -14.85 39.57
CA LEU A 520 23.99 -13.60 40.31
C LEU A 520 24.64 -13.83 41.68
N LEU A 521 24.12 -14.81 42.43
CA LEU A 521 24.63 -15.16 43.76
C LEU A 521 26.09 -15.64 43.67
N GLY A 522 26.41 -16.52 42.74
CA GLY A 522 27.80 -16.99 42.55
C GLY A 522 28.77 -15.88 42.14
N LEU A 523 28.31 -14.89 41.36
CA LEU A 523 29.11 -13.70 41.05
C LEU A 523 29.30 -12.79 42.26
N ALA A 524 28.27 -12.61 43.08
CA ALA A 524 28.35 -11.83 44.31
C ALA A 524 29.33 -12.44 45.32
N ASP A 525 29.31 -13.77 45.48
CA ASP A 525 30.27 -14.49 46.34
C ASP A 525 31.71 -14.38 45.82
N ALA A 526 31.90 -14.46 44.50
CA ALA A 526 33.21 -14.41 43.88
C ALA A 526 33.82 -13.00 43.82
N MET A 527 32.99 -11.95 43.92
CA MET A 527 33.39 -10.55 43.75
C MET A 527 32.84 -9.68 44.91
N PRO A 528 33.32 -9.88 46.15
CA PRO A 528 32.79 -9.18 47.33
C PRO A 528 33.02 -7.66 47.31
N GLU A 529 33.93 -7.17 46.47
CA GLU A 529 34.18 -5.74 46.25
C GLU A 529 33.16 -5.08 45.31
N VAL A 530 32.37 -5.87 44.57
CA VAL A 530 31.34 -5.38 43.65
C VAL A 530 29.99 -5.44 44.33
N THR A 531 29.26 -4.33 44.33
CA THR A 531 27.87 -4.32 44.80
C THR A 531 26.96 -4.92 43.73
N PHE A 532 26.09 -5.84 44.11
CA PHE A 532 25.05 -6.38 43.23
C PHE A 532 23.68 -5.86 43.65
N GLY A 533 22.86 -5.50 42.66
CA GLY A 533 21.49 -5.04 42.83
C GLY A 533 20.51 -6.02 42.19
N ALA A 534 19.38 -6.24 42.85
CA ALA A 534 18.31 -7.11 42.39
C ALA A 534 16.98 -6.36 42.36
N VAL A 535 16.26 -6.45 41.24
CA VAL A 535 14.89 -5.91 41.12
C VAL A 535 13.94 -7.07 40.92
N ALA A 536 13.22 -7.43 41.97
CA ALA A 536 12.19 -8.46 41.91
C ALA A 536 10.93 -7.94 41.19
N SER A 537 10.46 -8.69 40.20
CA SER A 537 9.10 -8.52 39.67
C SER A 537 8.49 -9.91 39.38
N TRP A 538 8.28 -10.28 38.12
CA TRP A 538 7.75 -11.59 37.77
C TRP A 538 8.78 -12.71 37.97
N GLY A 539 8.34 -13.81 38.59
CA GLY A 539 9.08 -15.07 38.71
C GLY A 539 9.98 -15.18 39.94
N THR A 540 10.27 -14.07 40.64
CA THR A 540 11.01 -14.07 41.90
C THR A 540 10.10 -14.49 43.04
N THR A 541 10.42 -15.60 43.69
CA THR A 541 9.68 -16.17 44.82
C THR A 541 10.13 -15.58 46.17
N HIS A 542 9.41 -15.91 47.24
CA HIS A 542 9.85 -15.56 48.60
C HIS A 542 11.17 -16.25 48.99
N GLU A 543 11.42 -17.44 48.45
CA GLU A 543 12.67 -18.18 48.64
C GLU A 543 13.82 -17.47 47.91
N ASP A 544 13.63 -17.10 46.63
CA ASP A 544 14.60 -16.30 45.87
C ASP A 544 14.93 -14.98 46.59
N LEU A 545 13.94 -14.31 47.18
CA LEU A 545 14.15 -13.08 47.97
C LEU A 545 14.91 -13.30 49.27
N ALA A 546 14.83 -14.49 49.85
CA ALA A 546 15.56 -14.83 51.07
C ALA A 546 17.02 -15.22 50.77
N GLU A 547 17.31 -15.65 49.54
CA GLU A 547 18.67 -15.96 49.08
C GLU A 547 19.48 -14.71 48.67
N LEU A 548 18.81 -13.61 48.29
CA LEU A 548 19.41 -12.31 47.95
C LEU A 548 19.75 -11.48 49.20
#